data_AF-A0A1V6I8S2-F1
#
_entry.id   AF-A0A1V6I8S2-F1
#
_cell.length_a   1.000
_cell.length_b   1.000
_cell.length_c   1.000
_cell.angle_alpha   90.00
_cell.angle_beta   90.00
_cell.angle_gamma   90.00
#
_symmetry.space_group_name_H-M   'P 1'
#
loop_
_entity.id
_entity.type
_entity.pdbx_description
1 polymer ?
#
loop_
_entity_poly.entity_id
_entity_poly.type
_entity_poly.pdbx_seq_one_letter_code
_entity_poly.pdbx_strand_id
1 'polypeptide(L)'
;MAKVQKISELQPKLGFTEFDFYEDYRQSFISSELGKLHQAFPFSEFCKSIGLKEKSRGRKSYFSPEGKVALMNVNAYNQQFSNIND
;
A
#
# COMPACT_ATOMS: atom_id res chain seq x y z
N MET A 1 15.13 46.29 13.05
CA MET A 1 15.92 45.21 12.44
C MET A 1 15.12 43.92 12.56
N ALA A 2 14.49 43.45 11.49
CA ALA A 2 13.71 42.22 11.53
C ALA A 2 14.64 41.03 11.29
N LYS A 3 14.72 40.11 12.27
CA LYS A 3 15.45 38.85 12.10
C LYS A 3 14.74 38.03 11.03
N VAL A 4 15.39 37.82 9.90
CA VAL A 4 14.93 36.88 8.86
C VAL A 4 15.06 35.47 9.45
N GLN A 5 13.96 34.89 9.90
CA GLN A 5 13.90 33.46 10.27
C GLN A 5 13.77 32.63 9.01
N LYS A 6 14.58 31.56 8.90
CA LYS A 6 14.47 30.63 7.78
C LYS A 6 13.10 29.94 7.87
N ILE A 7 12.35 29.94 6.78
CA ILE A 7 11.01 29.31 6.72
C ILE A 7 11.07 27.82 7.08
N SER A 8 12.21 27.15 6.87
CA SER A 8 12.48 25.78 7.33
C SER A 8 12.37 25.58 8.85
N GLU A 9 12.60 26.62 9.64
CA GLU A 9 12.51 26.58 11.11
C GLU A 9 11.08 26.84 11.61
N LEU A 10 10.19 27.31 10.73
CA LEU A 10 8.78 27.61 11.02
C LEU A 10 7.85 26.44 10.68
N GLN A 11 8.38 25.34 10.13
CA GLN A 11 7.57 24.15 9.87
C GLN A 11 7.12 23.56 11.21
N PRO A 12 5.81 23.37 11.45
CA PRO A 12 5.38 22.59 12.59
C PRO A 12 6.04 21.22 12.48
N LYS A 13 6.86 20.86 13.47
CA LYS A 13 7.26 19.47 13.68
C LYS A 13 5.98 18.74 14.06
N LEU A 14 5.26 18.26 13.05
CA LEU A 14 4.15 17.36 13.21
C LEU A 14 4.64 16.26 14.18
N GLY A 15 3.85 15.90 15.19
CA GLY A 15 4.24 14.92 16.22
C GLY A 15 4.46 13.49 15.70
N PHE A 16 4.64 13.34 14.40
CA PHE A 16 5.08 12.14 13.73
C PHE A 16 6.46 12.46 13.17
N THR A 17 7.48 11.74 13.62
CA THR A 17 8.78 11.75 12.94
C THR A 17 8.53 11.21 11.53
N GLU A 18 8.41 12.10 10.55
CA GLU A 18 8.11 11.78 9.14
C GLU A 18 9.16 10.87 8.47
N PHE A 19 10.24 10.53 9.17
CA PHE A 19 11.43 9.92 8.60
C PHE A 19 11.52 8.40 8.64
N ASP A 20 10.65 7.65 9.33
CA ASP A 20 10.79 6.17 9.35
C ASP A 20 9.50 5.33 9.34
N PHE A 21 8.32 5.90 9.61
CA PHE A 21 7.10 5.09 9.74
C PHE A 21 6.79 4.25 8.48
N TYR A 22 6.98 4.81 7.29
CA TYR A 22 6.71 4.10 6.04
C TYR A 22 7.72 3.00 5.75
N GLU A 23 8.97 3.19 6.17
CA GLU A 23 10.01 2.18 5.96
C GLU A 23 9.85 1.05 6.98
N ASP A 24 9.61 1.37 8.25
CA ASP A 24 9.26 0.41 9.30
C ASP A 24 8.02 -0.41 8.92
N TYR A 25 6.98 0.25 8.40
CA TYR A 25 5.80 -0.42 7.89
C TYR A 25 6.14 -1.35 6.72
N ARG A 26 6.96 -0.89 5.76
CA ARG A 26 7.36 -1.68 4.59
C ARG A 26 8.14 -2.92 5.01
N GLN A 27 9.10 -2.79 5.92
CA GLN A 27 9.88 -3.90 6.44
C GLN A 27 8.98 -4.90 7.20
N SER A 28 8.10 -4.37 8.06
CA SER A 28 7.12 -5.17 8.79
C SER A 28 6.20 -5.93 7.83
N PHE A 29 5.69 -5.28 6.79
CA PHE A 29 4.84 -5.90 5.78
C PHE A 29 5.58 -7.02 5.05
N ILE A 30 6.80 -6.79 4.57
CA ILE A 30 7.60 -7.80 3.86
C ILE A 30 7.82 -9.05 4.73
N SER A 31 8.06 -8.87 6.03
CA SER A 31 8.29 -9.99 6.97
C SER A 31 7.03 -10.79 7.30
N SER A 32 5.85 -10.17 7.17
CA SER A 32 4.55 -10.78 7.50
C SER A 32 4.17 -11.92 6.54
N GLU A 33 3.27 -12.81 6.98
CA GLU A 33 2.73 -13.87 6.12
C GLU A 33 2.05 -13.31 4.88
N LEU A 34 1.31 -12.21 5.03
CA LEU A 34 0.67 -11.49 3.94
C LEU A 34 1.69 -10.93 2.94
N GLY A 35 2.82 -10.40 3.41
CA GLY A 35 3.91 -9.93 2.55
C GLY A 35 4.58 -11.06 1.79
N LYS A 36 4.79 -12.22 2.44
CA LYS A 36 5.30 -13.44 1.78
C LYS A 36 4.34 -13.94 0.69
N LEU A 37 3.04 -13.97 0.97
CA LEU A 37 2.01 -14.30 -0.01
C LEU A 37 2.00 -13.32 -1.18
N HIS A 38 2.12 -12.03 -0.90
CA HIS A 38 2.24 -11.01 -1.93
C HIS A 38 3.49 -11.22 -2.81
N GLN A 39 4.64 -11.55 -2.24
CA GLN A 39 5.86 -11.83 -3.03
C GLN A 39 5.77 -13.11 -3.87
N ALA A 40 5.06 -14.13 -3.38
CA ALA A 40 4.91 -15.40 -4.09
C ALA A 40 3.89 -15.36 -5.24
N PHE A 41 2.95 -14.41 -5.22
CA PHE A 41 1.85 -14.37 -6.18
C PHE A 41 2.25 -13.69 -7.52
N PRO A 42 2.08 -14.36 -8.67
CA PRO A 42 2.44 -13.81 -9.98
C PRO A 42 1.36 -12.83 -10.49
N PHE A 43 1.31 -11.63 -9.91
CA PHE A 43 0.26 -10.65 -10.18
C PHE A 43 0.15 -10.27 -11.66
N SER A 44 1.28 -10.11 -12.35
CA SER A 44 1.29 -9.67 -13.75
C SER A 44 0.74 -10.73 -14.68
N GLU A 45 1.22 -11.96 -14.55
CA GLU A 45 0.76 -13.12 -15.33
C GLU A 45 -0.71 -13.41 -15.03
N PHE A 46 -1.11 -13.34 -13.76
CA PHE A 46 -2.49 -13.54 -13.35
C PHE A 46 -3.42 -12.50 -14.01
N CYS A 47 -3.11 -11.21 -13.89
CA CYS A 47 -3.91 -10.13 -14.49
C CYS A 47 -4.04 -10.31 -16.01
N LYS A 48 -2.95 -10.70 -16.69
CA LYS A 48 -2.96 -11.00 -18.13
C LYS A 48 -3.86 -12.19 -18.46
N SER A 49 -3.77 -13.27 -17.69
CA SER A 49 -4.54 -14.51 -17.92
C SER A 49 -6.06 -14.28 -17.84
N ILE A 50 -6.51 -13.43 -16.91
CA ILE A 50 -7.93 -13.09 -16.74
C ILE A 50 -8.38 -11.91 -17.62
N GLY A 51 -7.47 -11.32 -18.40
CA GLY A 51 -7.76 -10.16 -19.25
C GLY A 51 -8.05 -8.87 -18.46
N LEU A 52 -7.60 -8.78 -17.20
CA LEU A 52 -7.78 -7.59 -16.37
C LEU A 52 -6.82 -6.50 -16.82
N LYS A 53 -7.38 -5.42 -17.37
CA LYS A 53 -6.65 -4.28 -17.90
C LYS A 53 -7.19 -2.97 -17.37
N GLU A 54 -6.36 -1.94 -17.41
CA GLU A 54 -6.84 -0.59 -17.11
C GLU A 54 -7.89 -0.12 -18.12
N LYS A 55 -8.86 0.64 -17.62
CA LYS A 55 -9.93 1.18 -18.45
C LYS A 55 -9.37 2.31 -19.30
N SER A 56 -9.55 2.21 -20.62
CA SER A 56 -9.14 3.26 -21.57
C SER A 56 -10.12 4.43 -21.65
N ARG A 57 -11.37 4.23 -21.23
CA ARG A 57 -12.45 5.21 -21.29
C ARG A 57 -13.12 5.37 -19.93
N GLY A 58 -13.53 6.60 -19.63
CA GLY A 58 -14.21 6.95 -18.38
C GLY A 58 -13.24 7.33 -17.25
N ARG A 59 -13.73 7.29 -16.00
CA ARG A 59 -12.92 7.62 -14.81
C ARG A 59 -11.79 6.60 -14.63
N LYS A 60 -10.58 7.11 -14.42
CA LYS A 60 -9.41 6.30 -14.07
C LYS A 60 -9.65 5.61 -12.73
N SER A 61 -9.21 4.35 -12.64
CA SER A 61 -9.21 3.60 -11.40
C SER A 61 -8.15 4.15 -10.45
N TYR A 62 -8.42 4.11 -9.14
CA TYR A 62 -7.42 4.45 -8.12
C TYR A 62 -6.29 3.40 -8.06
N PHE A 63 -6.64 2.12 -8.24
CA PHE A 63 -5.70 1.01 -8.24
C PHE A 63 -5.46 0.49 -9.66
N SER A 64 -4.23 0.05 -9.92
CA SER A 64 -3.85 -0.73 -11.10
C SER A 64 -4.59 -2.08 -11.13
N PRO A 65 -4.54 -2.85 -12.23
CA PRO A 65 -5.15 -4.18 -12.29
C PRO A 65 -4.58 -5.08 -11.19
N GLU A 66 -3.26 -5.06 -11.04
CA GLU A 66 -2.53 -5.79 -9.99
C GLU A 66 -2.93 -5.29 -8.59
N GLY A 67 -3.05 -3.98 -8.39
CA GLY A 67 -3.49 -3.40 -7.12
C GLY A 67 -4.89 -3.84 -6.71
N LYS A 68 -5.81 -4.05 -7.66
CA LYS A 68 -7.15 -4.59 -7.37
C LYS A 68 -7.08 -6.05 -6.90
N VAL A 69 -6.24 -6.86 -7.55
CA VAL A 69 -6.03 -8.25 -7.16
C VAL A 69 -5.34 -8.34 -5.80
N ALA A 70 -4.32 -7.51 -5.56
CA ALA A 70 -3.66 -7.43 -4.26
C ALA A 70 -4.66 -7.04 -3.16
N LEU A 71 -5.52 -6.05 -3.40
CA LEU A 71 -6.56 -5.65 -2.46
C LEU A 71 -7.57 -6.79 -2.19
N MET A 72 -7.95 -7.54 -3.23
CA MET A 72 -8.82 -8.71 -3.09
C MET A 72 -8.16 -9.81 -2.24
N ASN A 73 -6.86 -10.06 -2.43
CA ASN A 73 -6.11 -11.03 -1.63
C ASN A 73 -6.04 -10.62 -0.15
N VAL A 74 -5.81 -9.33 0.13
CA VAL A 74 -5.83 -8.80 1.51
C VAL A 74 -7.20 -9.03 2.15
N ASN A 75 -8.28 -8.74 1.43
CA ASN A 75 -9.64 -8.96 1.94
C ASN A 75 -9.91 -10.45 2.22
N ALA A 76 -9.50 -11.34 1.32
CA ALA A 76 -9.65 -12.78 1.49
C ALA A 76 -8.85 -13.33 2.69
N TYR A 77 -7.61 -12.87 2.86
CA TYR A 77 -6.78 -13.20 4.03
C TYR A 77 -7.49 -12.79 5.32
N ASN A 78 -7.92 -11.53 5.43
CA ASN A 78 -8.61 -11.06 6.64
C ASN A 78 -9.89 -11.83 6.94
N GLN A 79 -10.65 -12.21 5.92
CA GLN A 79 -11.87 -13.00 6.09
C GLN A 79 -11.57 -14.42 6.60
N GLN A 80 -10.52 -15.07 6.09
CA GLN A 80 -10.07 -16.37 6.60
C GLN A 80 -9.66 -16.27 8.07
N PHE A 81 -8.93 -15.22 8.45
CA PHE A 81 -8.53 -15.00 9.84
C PHE A 81 -9.73 -14.77 10.77
N SER A 82 -10.79 -14.11 10.32
CA SER A 82 -12.02 -13.96 11.11
C SER A 82 -12.69 -15.32 11.33
N ASN A 83 -12.86 -16.11 10.27
CA ASN A 83 -13.58 -17.39 10.32
C ASN A 83 -12.87 -18.50 11.12
N ILE A 84 -11.57 -18.35 11.41
CA ILE A 84 -10.80 -19.30 12.23
C ILE A 84 -10.95 -19.00 13.74
N ASN A 85 -11.32 -17.77 14.10
CA ASN A 85 -11.43 -17.31 15.48
C ASN A 85 -12.89 -17.24 16.00
N ASP A 86 -13.86 -17.65 15.18
CA ASP A 86 -15.27 -17.86 15.53
C ASP A 86 -15.57 -19.36 15.72
#